data_AF-G6C484-F1
#
_entry.id   AF-G6C484-F1
#
_cell.length_a   1.000
_cell.length_b   1.000
_cell.length_c   1.000
_cell.angle_alpha   90.00
_cell.angle_beta   90.00
_cell.angle_gamma   90.00
#
_symmetry.space_group_name_H-M   'P 1'
#
loop_
_entity.id
_entity.type
_entity.pdbx_description
1 polymer ?
#
loop_
_entity_poly.entity_id
_entity_poly.type
_entity_poly.pdbx_seq_one_letter_code
_entity_poly.pdbx_strand_id
1 'polypeptide(L)'
;LIYFLYLLSVIFIWYNKKDLYKYFLKENKGEKFMKKFVSLKLIVFSFILVASAVSYSAPIIKAGSATDSTEAGLNNTADKEKSSAFGYGNKANGKYSSSFGYDNTASGLDSSAFGRSNIADKEGSSAIGYYNTASGKNSSSFGYKNTASGENSSAFGYFNTASEENTSAIGFKNEASGKQSSAIGYLNKASALRSSAFGINNTADGEGSSAFGYINKVSGANSSVLGNQYEVTGNSSGAFGVGFWNVGNHLYKNEGNNSYMIGNKNKIASGSNDNFILGNNVEIGAGVQKSV
;
A
#
# COMPACT_ATOMS: atom_id res chain seq x y z
N LEU A 1 39.39 -11.69 20.45
CA LEU A 1 40.31 -10.89 19.61
C LEU A 1 41.07 -9.83 20.42
N ILE A 2 40.39 -8.98 21.21
CA ILE A 2 41.01 -7.95 22.07
C ILE A 2 42.01 -8.55 23.09
N TYR A 3 41.66 -9.67 23.74
CA TYR A 3 42.57 -10.38 24.65
C TYR A 3 43.83 -10.96 23.96
N PHE A 4 43.73 -11.31 22.68
CA PHE A 4 44.85 -11.85 21.91
C PHE A 4 45.82 -10.75 21.47
N LEU A 5 45.29 -9.56 21.15
CA LEU A 5 46.07 -8.36 20.84
C LEU A 5 46.76 -7.78 22.08
N TYR A 6 46.14 -7.89 23.26
CA TYR A 6 46.75 -7.47 24.54
C TYR A 6 47.90 -8.40 24.96
N LEU A 7 47.78 -9.71 24.71
CA LEU A 7 48.87 -10.67 24.97
C LEU A 7 50.08 -10.39 24.08
N LEU A 8 49.87 -10.01 22.81
CA LEU A 8 50.93 -9.67 21.87
C LEU A 8 51.63 -8.35 22.19
N SER A 9 50.92 -7.34 22.71
CA SER A 9 51.53 -6.08 23.13
C SER A 9 52.38 -6.26 24.38
N VAL A 10 51.97 -7.11 25.33
CA VAL A 10 52.77 -7.46 26.52
C VAL A 10 54.05 -8.22 26.13
N ILE A 11 53.99 -9.12 25.15
CA ILE A 11 55.18 -9.83 24.62
C ILE A 11 56.16 -8.85 23.94
N PHE A 12 55.65 -7.82 23.26
CA PHE A 12 56.48 -6.80 22.61
C PHE A 12 57.14 -5.81 23.58
N ILE A 13 56.51 -5.54 24.73
CA ILE A 13 57.07 -4.65 25.77
C ILE A 13 58.19 -5.36 26.55
N TRP A 14 58.16 -6.70 26.64
CA TRP A 14 59.16 -7.47 27.40
C TRP A 14 60.48 -7.70 26.65
N TYR A 15 60.50 -7.58 25.32
CA TYR A 15 61.72 -7.71 24.52
C TYR A 15 62.45 -6.37 24.37
N ASN A 16 63.31 -6.09 25.35
CA ASN A 16 64.15 -4.90 25.39
C ASN A 16 65.16 -4.90 24.22
N LYS A 17 65.25 -3.77 23.49
CA LYS A 17 65.95 -3.60 22.19
C LYS A 17 67.44 -3.98 22.18
N LYS A 18 68.07 -4.16 23.34
CA LYS A 18 69.53 -4.40 23.47
C LYS A 18 69.95 -5.87 23.39
N ASP A 19 69.09 -6.83 23.75
CA ASP A 19 69.49 -8.24 23.78
C ASP A 19 69.34 -8.94 22.42
N LEU A 20 68.47 -8.44 21.55
CA LEU A 20 68.29 -8.98 20.19
C LEU A 20 69.52 -8.75 19.29
N TYR A 21 70.26 -7.65 19.51
CA TYR A 21 71.43 -7.29 18.70
C TYR A 21 72.64 -8.17 18.99
N LYS A 22 72.78 -8.68 20.22
CA LYS A 22 73.85 -9.63 20.58
C LYS A 22 73.64 -11.02 19.97
N TYR A 23 72.40 -11.42 19.72
CA TYR A 23 72.09 -12.68 19.02
C TYR A 23 72.39 -12.60 17.51
N PHE A 24 72.45 -11.38 16.94
CA PHE A 24 72.65 -11.14 15.51
C PHE A 24 74.09 -11.35 15.01
N LEU A 25 75.09 -11.27 15.90
CA LEU A 25 76.51 -11.33 15.52
C LEU A 25 77.14 -12.73 15.58
N LYS A 26 76.39 -13.78 15.98
CA LYS A 26 76.97 -15.10 16.24
C LYS A 26 76.59 -16.23 15.27
N GLU A 27 75.66 -16.03 14.34
CA GLU A 27 75.41 -17.00 13.28
C GLU A 27 75.16 -16.32 11.93
N ASN A 28 75.97 -16.68 10.94
CA ASN A 28 75.88 -16.28 9.52
C ASN A 28 74.63 -16.88 8.84
N LYS A 29 73.43 -16.56 9.33
CA LYS A 29 72.12 -16.99 8.79
C LYS A 29 71.18 -15.81 8.52
N GLY A 30 71.74 -14.62 8.29
CA GLY A 30 71.01 -13.36 8.15
C GLY A 30 70.00 -13.35 7.00
N GLU A 31 70.34 -13.87 5.81
CA GLU A 31 69.45 -13.74 4.64
C GLU A 31 68.18 -14.59 4.71
N LYS A 32 68.28 -15.85 5.14
CA LYS A 32 67.13 -16.78 5.20
C LYS A 32 66.16 -16.38 6.31
N PHE A 33 66.68 -15.84 7.41
CA PHE A 33 65.88 -15.33 8.53
C PHE A 33 65.24 -13.98 8.17
N MET A 34 65.96 -13.07 7.49
CA MET A 34 65.43 -11.80 6.99
C MET A 34 64.30 -12.00 5.98
N LYS A 35 64.41 -12.95 5.02
CA LYS A 35 63.30 -13.26 4.09
C LYS A 35 62.06 -13.79 4.82
N LYS A 36 62.25 -14.61 5.86
CA LYS A 36 61.15 -15.15 6.68
C LYS A 36 60.50 -14.05 7.56
N PHE A 37 61.30 -13.11 8.07
CA PHE A 37 60.82 -11.95 8.83
C PHE A 37 60.11 -10.91 7.97
N VAL A 38 60.59 -10.66 6.75
CA VAL A 38 59.95 -9.78 5.77
C VAL A 38 58.63 -10.40 5.29
N SER A 39 58.61 -11.72 5.04
CA SER A 39 57.38 -12.45 4.70
C SER A 39 56.36 -12.43 5.84
N LEU A 40 56.79 -12.63 7.10
CA LEU A 40 55.90 -12.56 8.25
C LEU A 40 55.38 -11.14 8.50
N LYS A 41 56.23 -10.11 8.31
CA LYS A 41 55.78 -8.71 8.33
C LYS A 41 54.78 -8.41 7.22
N LEU A 42 55.00 -8.90 6.00
CA LEU A 42 54.05 -8.72 4.89
C LEU A 42 52.71 -9.41 5.16
N ILE A 43 52.73 -10.61 5.74
CA ILE A 43 51.51 -11.36 6.11
C ILE A 43 50.77 -10.64 7.24
N VAL A 44 51.48 -10.17 8.27
CA VAL A 44 50.86 -9.39 9.36
C VAL A 44 50.34 -8.05 8.84
N PHE A 45 51.04 -7.39 7.92
CA PHE A 45 50.57 -6.16 7.27
C PHE A 45 49.34 -6.43 6.37
N SER A 46 49.27 -7.57 5.67
CA SER A 46 48.09 -7.93 4.89
C SER A 46 46.89 -8.29 5.78
N PHE A 47 47.11 -8.93 6.92
CA PHE A 47 46.04 -9.19 7.90
C PHE A 47 45.53 -7.90 8.56
N ILE A 48 46.40 -6.90 8.78
CA ILE A 48 46.01 -5.57 9.26
C ILE A 48 45.23 -4.79 8.18
N LEU A 49 45.59 -4.92 6.90
CA LEU A 49 44.87 -4.27 5.79
C LEU A 49 43.48 -4.87 5.54
N VAL A 50 43.33 -6.19 5.76
CA VAL A 50 42.05 -6.89 5.59
C VAL A 50 41.09 -6.62 6.77
N ALA A 51 41.61 -6.30 7.97
CA ALA A 51 40.79 -5.91 9.11
C ALA A 51 40.12 -4.53 8.96
N SER A 52 40.63 -3.67 8.07
CA SER A 52 40.10 -2.32 7.80
C SER A 52 39.03 -2.23 6.70
N ALA A 53 38.60 -3.34 6.09
CA ALA A 53 37.72 -3.32 4.92
C ALA A 53 36.33 -3.92 5.14
N VAL A 54 35.86 -4.01 6.40
CA VAL A 54 34.44 -4.25 6.67
C VAL A 54 33.85 -2.97 7.25
N SER A 55 33.53 -2.04 6.34
CA SER A 55 32.74 -0.85 6.68
C SER A 55 31.32 -1.27 7.04
N TYR A 56 31.11 -1.69 8.28
CA TYR A 56 29.77 -1.62 8.84
C TYR A 56 29.46 -0.13 9.04
N SER A 57 28.60 0.41 8.18
CA SER A 57 27.95 1.69 8.47
C SER A 57 27.13 1.47 9.75
N ALA A 58 27.66 1.92 10.89
CA ALA A 58 26.88 1.95 12.11
C ALA A 58 25.55 2.67 11.82
N PRO A 59 24.40 2.17 12.31
CA PRO A 59 23.14 2.88 12.15
C PRO A 59 23.29 4.29 12.74
N ILE A 60 23.28 5.30 11.87
CA ILE A 60 23.37 6.70 12.28
C ILE A 60 21.99 7.10 12.73
N ILE A 61 21.82 7.33 14.04
CA ILE A 61 20.68 8.09 14.57
C ILE A 61 21.21 9.50 14.83
N LYS A 62 20.58 10.49 14.21
CA LYS A 62 20.94 11.90 14.33
C LYS A 62 19.69 12.76 14.39
N ALA A 63 19.86 14.01 14.83
CA ALA A 63 18.83 15.01 14.65
C ALA A 63 18.57 15.24 13.14
N GLY A 64 17.31 15.43 12.77
CA GLY A 64 16.96 16.01 11.48
C GLY A 64 17.22 17.52 11.45
N SER A 65 16.77 18.22 10.41
CA SER A 65 17.06 19.65 10.23
C SER A 65 16.12 20.58 11.02
N ALA A 66 15.09 20.05 11.67
CA ALA A 66 14.11 20.82 12.44
C ALA A 66 14.08 20.42 13.92
N THR A 67 13.43 21.24 14.75
CA THR A 67 13.27 20.99 16.19
C THR A 67 12.66 19.63 16.47
N ASP A 68 13.28 18.87 17.37
CA ASP A 68 12.86 17.51 17.80
C ASP A 68 12.67 16.52 16.65
N SER A 69 13.27 16.75 15.48
CA SER A 69 13.23 15.83 14.35
C SER A 69 14.31 14.75 14.45
N THR A 70 14.02 13.54 13.96
CA THR A 70 14.94 12.39 14.04
C THR A 70 15.14 11.74 12.69
N GLU A 71 16.40 11.50 12.32
CA GLU A 71 16.79 10.70 11.17
C GLU A 71 17.58 9.49 11.63
N ALA A 72 17.20 8.29 11.18
CA ALA A 72 17.89 7.05 11.52
C ALA A 72 18.12 6.20 10.28
N GLY A 73 19.38 5.96 9.91
CA GLY A 73 19.76 5.24 8.69
C GLY A 73 20.32 6.17 7.61
N LEU A 74 20.19 5.78 6.35
CA LEU A 74 20.91 6.42 5.23
C LEU A 74 19.94 7.21 4.34
N ASN A 75 20.36 8.42 3.93
CA ASN A 75 19.60 9.28 3.00
C ASN A 75 18.16 9.60 3.44
N ASN A 76 17.90 9.59 4.75
CA ASN A 76 16.63 10.05 5.26
C ASN A 76 16.62 11.58 5.38
N THR A 77 15.42 12.17 5.36
CA THR A 77 15.18 13.59 5.57
C THR A 77 14.02 13.74 6.53
N ALA A 78 14.25 14.41 7.65
CA ALA A 78 13.22 14.82 8.60
C ALA A 78 13.36 16.34 8.81
N ASP A 79 12.58 17.13 8.06
CA ASP A 79 12.83 18.57 7.91
C ASP A 79 11.78 19.49 8.57
N LYS A 80 10.81 18.91 9.27
CA LYS A 80 9.80 19.63 10.06
C LYS A 80 9.83 19.27 11.53
N GLU A 81 9.23 20.14 12.34
CA GLU A 81 9.11 19.95 13.78
C GLU A 81 8.56 18.56 14.11
N LYS A 82 9.27 17.83 14.98
CA LYS A 82 8.88 16.49 15.46
C LYS A 82 8.64 15.46 14.36
N SER A 83 9.23 15.67 13.18
CA SER A 83 9.19 14.69 12.09
C SER A 83 10.20 13.57 12.33
N SER A 84 9.91 12.37 11.82
CA SER A 84 10.77 11.22 12.04
C SER A 84 10.94 10.36 10.78
N ALA A 85 12.19 10.07 10.40
CA ALA A 85 12.52 9.34 9.18
C ALA A 85 13.52 8.20 9.46
N PHE A 86 13.09 6.95 9.28
CA PHE A 86 13.84 5.74 9.65
C PHE A 86 14.00 4.78 8.47
N GLY A 87 15.23 4.36 8.17
CA GLY A 87 15.54 3.37 7.13
C GLY A 87 16.42 3.94 6.01
N TYR A 88 15.99 3.80 4.75
CA TYR A 88 16.73 4.28 3.58
C TYR A 88 15.87 5.21 2.71
N GLY A 89 16.33 6.43 2.46
CA GLY A 89 15.70 7.32 1.47
C GLY A 89 14.34 7.90 1.87
N ASN A 90 13.97 7.86 3.15
CA ASN A 90 12.65 8.31 3.60
C ASN A 90 12.59 9.83 3.78
N LYS A 91 11.42 10.43 3.54
CA LYS A 91 11.17 11.88 3.64
C LYS A 91 9.98 12.15 4.56
N ALA A 92 10.24 12.57 5.78
CA ALA A 92 9.23 13.07 6.71
C ALA A 92 9.20 14.61 6.66
N ASN A 93 8.44 15.13 5.70
CA ASN A 93 8.42 16.56 5.33
C ASN A 93 7.19 17.31 5.88
N GLY A 94 6.37 16.64 6.67
CA GLY A 94 5.26 17.24 7.42
C GLY A 94 5.59 17.41 8.91
N LYS A 95 5.02 18.42 9.56
CA LYS A 95 5.11 18.55 11.02
C LYS A 95 4.44 17.33 11.68
N TYR A 96 5.08 16.76 12.70
CA TYR A 96 4.68 15.48 13.33
C TYR A 96 4.62 14.26 12.39
N SER A 97 5.15 14.36 11.16
CA SER A 97 5.09 13.27 10.20
C SER A 97 6.07 12.14 10.52
N SER A 98 5.75 10.92 10.09
CA SER A 98 6.60 9.75 10.27
C SER A 98 6.76 8.98 8.96
N SER A 99 8.01 8.71 8.56
CA SER A 99 8.33 7.85 7.43
C SER A 99 9.28 6.73 7.83
N PHE A 100 8.93 5.48 7.55
CA PHE A 100 9.72 4.31 7.97
C PHE A 100 9.83 3.28 6.84
N GLY A 101 11.04 2.82 6.56
CA GLY A 101 11.34 1.74 5.63
C GLY A 101 12.22 2.18 4.47
N TYR A 102 11.77 2.02 3.23
CA TYR A 102 12.53 2.35 2.02
C TYR A 102 11.76 3.33 1.14
N ASP A 103 12.32 4.51 0.89
CA ASP A 103 11.83 5.47 -0.12
C ASP A 103 10.38 5.94 0.13
N ASN A 104 9.96 6.07 1.39
CA ASN A 104 8.64 6.60 1.73
C ASN A 104 8.66 8.12 1.83
N THR A 105 7.51 8.76 1.55
CA THR A 105 7.32 10.20 1.68
C THR A 105 6.07 10.49 2.49
N ALA A 106 6.22 11.15 3.64
CA ALA A 106 5.13 11.67 4.47
C ALA A 106 5.23 13.21 4.49
N SER A 107 4.48 13.89 3.61
CA SER A 107 4.55 15.34 3.41
C SER A 107 3.52 16.13 4.20
N GLY A 108 2.42 15.50 4.62
CA GLY A 108 1.34 16.16 5.34
C GLY A 108 1.59 16.34 6.83
N LEU A 109 0.94 17.34 7.45
CA LEU A 109 0.84 17.44 8.92
C LEU A 109 0.28 16.14 9.49
N ASP A 110 0.89 15.57 10.54
CA ASP A 110 0.48 14.30 11.16
C ASP A 110 0.42 13.10 10.19
N SER A 111 1.10 13.18 9.03
CA SER A 111 1.07 12.10 8.02
C SER A 111 2.01 10.95 8.37
N SER A 112 1.68 9.74 7.90
CA SER A 112 2.47 8.53 8.16
C SER A 112 2.68 7.71 6.88
N ALA A 113 3.94 7.35 6.58
CA ALA A 113 4.27 6.50 5.45
C ALA A 113 5.19 5.34 5.88
N PHE A 114 4.71 4.10 5.82
CA PHE A 114 5.41 2.92 6.36
C PHE A 114 5.54 1.79 5.33
N GLY A 115 6.76 1.30 5.11
CA GLY A 115 7.04 0.18 4.20
C GLY A 115 7.95 0.60 3.05
N ARG A 116 7.51 0.46 1.80
CA ARG A 116 8.32 0.80 0.62
C ARG A 116 7.57 1.64 -0.40
N SER A 117 8.17 2.77 -0.78
CA SER A 117 7.68 3.66 -1.83
C SER A 117 6.24 4.15 -1.61
N ASN A 118 5.85 4.37 -0.35
CA ASN A 118 4.55 4.93 -0.01
C ASN A 118 4.58 6.46 0.03
N ILE A 119 3.44 7.08 -0.27
CA ILE A 119 3.26 8.54 -0.31
C ILE A 119 2.04 8.92 0.54
N ALA A 120 2.24 9.74 1.55
CA ALA A 120 1.20 10.33 2.41
C ALA A 120 1.30 11.86 2.36
N ASP A 121 0.52 12.51 1.49
CA ASP A 121 0.77 13.89 1.07
C ASP A 121 -0.03 14.96 1.83
N LYS A 122 -1.11 14.58 2.51
CA LYS A 122 -2.03 15.52 3.16
C LYS A 122 -2.13 15.32 4.66
N GLU A 123 -2.71 16.30 5.32
CA GLU A 123 -2.96 16.30 6.76
C GLU A 123 -3.63 14.99 7.20
N GLY A 124 -3.07 14.32 8.21
CA GLY A 124 -3.59 13.07 8.77
C GLY A 124 -3.63 11.89 7.80
N SER A 125 -2.96 11.98 6.64
CA SER A 125 -2.94 10.88 5.67
C SER A 125 -1.99 9.75 6.10
N SER A 126 -2.36 8.50 5.80
CA SER A 126 -1.58 7.31 6.15
C SER A 126 -1.42 6.38 4.95
N ALA A 127 -0.18 6.04 4.60
CA ALA A 127 0.14 5.14 3.50
C ALA A 127 1.06 4.00 3.98
N ILE A 128 0.56 2.77 4.04
CA ILE A 128 1.25 1.63 4.67
C ILE A 128 1.32 0.43 3.72
N GLY A 129 2.52 -0.08 3.46
CA GLY A 129 2.76 -1.28 2.64
C GLY A 129 3.74 -1.02 1.49
N TYR A 130 3.34 -1.30 0.26
CA TYR A 130 4.18 -1.14 -0.94
C TYR A 130 3.46 -0.31 -2.02
N TYR A 131 4.05 0.82 -2.42
CA TYR A 131 3.53 1.68 -3.50
C TYR A 131 2.12 2.25 -3.25
N ASN A 132 1.76 2.53 -2.00
CA ASN A 132 0.47 3.16 -1.71
C ASN A 132 0.57 4.68 -1.77
N THR A 133 -0.51 5.32 -2.20
CA THR A 133 -0.67 6.78 -2.19
C THR A 133 -1.91 7.16 -1.39
N ALA A 134 -1.73 7.97 -0.35
CA ALA A 134 -2.77 8.62 0.44
C ALA A 134 -2.64 10.13 0.25
N SER A 135 -3.37 10.69 -0.71
CA SER A 135 -3.24 12.09 -1.14
C SER A 135 -4.45 12.96 -0.78
N GLY A 136 -5.43 12.42 -0.06
CA GLY A 136 -6.54 13.17 0.52
C GLY A 136 -6.31 13.48 2.00
N LYS A 137 -6.93 14.55 2.51
CA LYS A 137 -6.92 14.85 3.95
C LYS A 137 -7.58 13.70 4.72
N ASN A 138 -6.95 13.25 5.82
CA ASN A 138 -7.38 12.10 6.62
C ASN A 138 -7.57 10.79 5.81
N SER A 139 -6.93 10.68 4.65
CA SER A 139 -7.03 9.49 3.80
C SER A 139 -6.13 8.35 4.31
N SER A 140 -6.54 7.10 4.06
CA SER A 140 -5.78 5.91 4.44
C SER A 140 -5.62 4.97 3.26
N SER A 141 -4.38 4.58 2.95
CA SER A 141 -4.03 3.68 1.85
C SER A 141 -3.14 2.55 2.37
N PHE A 142 -3.64 1.31 2.36
CA PHE A 142 -2.97 0.17 3.00
C PHE A 142 -2.88 -1.06 2.06
N GLY A 143 -1.68 -1.63 1.92
CA GLY A 143 -1.44 -2.88 1.17
C GLY A 143 -0.48 -2.70 0.00
N TYR A 144 -0.90 -3.05 -1.21
CA TYR A 144 -0.09 -2.92 -2.44
C TYR A 144 -0.79 -2.05 -3.49
N LYS A 145 -0.13 -0.96 -3.90
CA LYS A 145 -0.56 -0.12 -5.04
C LYS A 145 -1.97 0.46 -4.89
N ASN A 146 -2.37 0.84 -3.69
CA ASN A 146 -3.66 1.49 -3.45
C ASN A 146 -3.54 3.02 -3.55
N THR A 147 -4.62 3.67 -3.97
CA THR A 147 -4.73 5.13 -4.07
C THR A 147 -5.96 5.60 -3.30
N ALA A 148 -5.77 6.41 -2.26
CA ALA A 148 -6.81 7.10 -1.51
C ALA A 148 -6.64 8.61 -1.69
N SER A 149 -7.34 9.21 -2.65
CA SER A 149 -7.15 10.63 -3.02
C SER A 149 -8.20 11.57 -2.47
N GLY A 150 -9.36 11.04 -2.05
CA GLY A 150 -10.43 11.84 -1.47
C GLY A 150 -10.21 12.17 0.00
N GLU A 151 -10.83 13.24 0.49
CA GLU A 151 -10.87 13.52 1.94
C GLU A 151 -11.63 12.41 2.68
N ASN A 152 -11.10 11.97 3.83
CA ASN A 152 -11.60 10.83 4.61
C ASN A 152 -11.73 9.52 3.79
N SER A 153 -11.00 9.39 2.68
CA SER A 153 -11.05 8.19 1.84
C SER A 153 -10.22 7.05 2.39
N SER A 154 -10.62 5.81 2.11
CA SER A 154 -9.91 4.60 2.53
C SER A 154 -9.73 3.64 1.37
N ALA A 155 -8.51 3.22 1.08
CA ALA A 155 -8.18 2.21 0.08
C ALA A 155 -7.35 1.08 0.72
N PHE A 156 -7.87 -0.15 0.77
CA PHE A 156 -7.25 -1.27 1.48
C PHE A 156 -7.16 -2.54 0.62
N GLY A 157 -5.97 -3.12 0.47
CA GLY A 157 -5.75 -4.39 -0.21
C GLY A 157 -4.77 -4.28 -1.38
N TYR A 158 -5.19 -4.66 -2.59
CA TYR A 158 -4.35 -4.64 -3.79
C TYR A 158 -5.01 -3.83 -4.91
N PHE A 159 -4.36 -2.75 -5.34
CA PHE A 159 -4.75 -1.97 -6.52
C PHE A 159 -6.13 -1.29 -6.40
N ASN A 160 -6.53 -0.85 -5.22
CA ASN A 160 -7.81 -0.16 -5.04
C ASN A 160 -7.67 1.35 -5.23
N THR A 161 -8.74 2.00 -5.67
CA THR A 161 -8.82 3.45 -5.86
C THR A 161 -10.05 4.01 -5.14
N ALA A 162 -9.83 4.90 -4.17
CA ALA A 162 -10.87 5.65 -3.46
C ALA A 162 -10.67 7.15 -3.77
N SER A 163 -11.46 7.68 -4.71
CA SER A 163 -11.13 8.94 -5.40
C SER A 163 -11.72 10.19 -4.74
N GLU A 164 -12.89 10.06 -4.12
CA GLU A 164 -13.74 11.16 -3.67
C GLU A 164 -13.90 11.21 -2.15
N GLU A 165 -14.53 12.27 -1.64
CA GLU A 165 -14.78 12.46 -0.22
C GLU A 165 -15.58 11.30 0.39
N ASN A 166 -15.16 10.83 1.58
CA ASN A 166 -15.77 9.75 2.35
C ASN A 166 -15.94 8.43 1.56
N THR A 167 -14.98 8.11 0.67
CA THR A 167 -15.01 6.88 -0.12
C THR A 167 -14.30 5.71 0.53
N SER A 168 -14.72 4.48 0.23
CA SER A 168 -14.05 3.26 0.71
C SER A 168 -13.88 2.24 -0.42
N ALA A 169 -12.65 1.83 -0.71
CA ALA A 169 -12.33 0.81 -1.70
C ALA A 169 -11.50 -0.32 -1.05
N ILE A 170 -12.08 -1.52 -0.90
CA ILE A 170 -11.48 -2.60 -0.08
C ILE A 170 -11.44 -3.92 -0.87
N GLY A 171 -10.25 -4.52 -1.02
CA GLY A 171 -10.07 -5.83 -1.65
C GLY A 171 -9.07 -5.80 -2.81
N PHE A 172 -9.48 -6.24 -4.00
CA PHE A 172 -8.63 -6.27 -5.20
C PHE A 172 -9.26 -5.50 -6.36
N LYS A 173 -8.57 -4.47 -6.86
CA LYS A 173 -8.98 -3.67 -8.01
C LYS A 173 -10.39 -3.06 -7.91
N ASN A 174 -10.77 -2.58 -6.73
CA ASN A 174 -12.03 -1.85 -6.58
C ASN A 174 -11.84 -0.36 -6.85
N GLU A 175 -12.86 0.29 -7.39
CA GLU A 175 -12.91 1.72 -7.66
C GLU A 175 -14.15 2.33 -6.99
N ALA A 176 -13.93 3.18 -5.98
CA ALA A 176 -14.95 4.02 -5.36
C ALA A 176 -14.70 5.47 -5.82
N SER A 177 -15.44 5.92 -6.84
CA SER A 177 -15.23 7.21 -7.51
C SER A 177 -16.39 8.19 -7.37
N GLY A 178 -17.48 7.80 -6.70
CA GLY A 178 -18.52 8.74 -6.28
C GLY A 178 -18.33 9.23 -4.85
N LYS A 179 -18.71 10.46 -4.51
CA LYS A 179 -18.72 10.94 -3.11
C LYS A 179 -19.55 10.00 -2.22
N GLN A 180 -19.05 9.69 -1.02
CA GLN A 180 -19.68 8.75 -0.08
C GLN A 180 -19.92 7.34 -0.65
N SER A 181 -19.16 6.93 -1.67
CA SER A 181 -19.31 5.61 -2.29
C SER A 181 -18.46 4.52 -1.62
N SER A 182 -18.88 3.26 -1.78
CA SER A 182 -18.16 2.10 -1.25
C SER A 182 -18.05 0.98 -2.28
N ALA A 183 -16.84 0.50 -2.54
CA ALA A 183 -16.55 -0.61 -3.45
C ALA A 183 -15.72 -1.69 -2.72
N ILE A 184 -16.31 -2.87 -2.49
CA ILE A 184 -15.68 -3.92 -1.65
C ILE A 184 -15.72 -5.29 -2.34
N GLY A 185 -14.56 -5.93 -2.45
CA GLY A 185 -14.41 -7.27 -3.03
C GLY A 185 -13.40 -7.32 -4.17
N TYR A 186 -13.82 -7.75 -5.36
CA TYR A 186 -12.95 -7.89 -6.55
C TYR A 186 -13.56 -7.17 -7.76
N LEU A 187 -12.84 -6.24 -8.37
CA LEU A 187 -13.27 -5.52 -9.59
C LEU A 187 -14.60 -4.75 -9.47
N ASN A 188 -14.98 -4.28 -8.28
CA ASN A 188 -16.22 -3.50 -8.15
C ASN A 188 -15.99 -2.02 -8.50
N LYS A 189 -17.02 -1.40 -9.07
CA LYS A 189 -17.05 0.04 -9.38
C LYS A 189 -18.27 0.69 -8.73
N ALA A 190 -18.05 1.66 -7.85
CA ALA A 190 -19.08 2.51 -7.25
C ALA A 190 -18.83 3.96 -7.71
N SER A 191 -19.43 4.34 -8.84
CA SER A 191 -19.08 5.57 -9.58
C SER A 191 -19.88 6.79 -9.15
N ALA A 192 -21.04 6.61 -8.51
CA ALA A 192 -21.99 7.68 -8.25
C ALA A 192 -22.08 8.07 -6.76
N LEU A 193 -22.64 9.25 -6.50
CA LEU A 193 -22.89 9.75 -5.14
C LEU A 193 -23.66 8.70 -4.32
N ARG A 194 -23.16 8.36 -3.12
CA ARG A 194 -23.75 7.37 -2.20
C ARG A 194 -23.94 5.97 -2.80
N SER A 195 -23.22 5.63 -3.87
CA SER A 195 -23.32 4.31 -4.51
C SER A 195 -22.53 3.24 -3.74
N SER A 196 -22.98 1.99 -3.81
CA SER A 196 -22.35 0.85 -3.14
C SER A 196 -22.22 -0.34 -4.09
N ALA A 197 -21.03 -0.92 -4.21
CA ALA A 197 -20.77 -2.11 -5.02
C ALA A 197 -20.00 -3.16 -4.20
N PHE A 198 -20.62 -4.32 -3.96
CA PHE A 198 -20.07 -5.36 -3.08
C PHE A 198 -20.08 -6.74 -3.77
N GLY A 199 -18.94 -7.43 -3.75
CA GLY A 199 -18.81 -8.79 -4.31
C GLY A 199 -17.78 -8.83 -5.45
N ILE A 200 -18.17 -9.32 -6.62
CA ILE A 200 -17.26 -9.55 -7.75
C ILE A 200 -17.82 -8.88 -9.01
N ASN A 201 -17.07 -7.91 -9.53
CA ASN A 201 -17.31 -7.26 -10.82
C ASN A 201 -18.67 -6.55 -10.92
N ASN A 202 -19.12 -5.91 -9.84
CA ASN A 202 -20.36 -5.12 -9.85
C ASN A 202 -20.11 -3.67 -10.23
N THR A 203 -21.10 -3.03 -10.84
CA THR A 203 -21.08 -1.61 -11.19
C THR A 203 -22.32 -0.90 -10.62
N ALA A 204 -22.11 0.13 -9.80
CA ALA A 204 -23.14 0.98 -9.23
C ALA A 204 -22.93 2.43 -9.72
N ASP A 205 -23.66 2.81 -10.77
CA ASP A 205 -23.53 4.09 -11.50
C ASP A 205 -24.70 5.06 -11.24
N GLY A 206 -25.76 4.62 -10.55
CA GLY A 206 -26.88 5.49 -10.15
C GLY A 206 -26.61 6.16 -8.79
N GLU A 207 -27.11 7.39 -8.58
CA GLU A 207 -27.07 8.02 -7.26
C GLU A 207 -27.81 7.15 -6.23
N GLY A 208 -27.18 6.86 -5.10
CA GLY A 208 -27.75 5.99 -4.06
C GLY A 208 -27.95 4.53 -4.50
N SER A 209 -27.37 4.12 -5.63
CA SER A 209 -27.52 2.76 -6.15
C SER A 209 -26.70 1.74 -5.36
N SER A 210 -27.18 0.50 -5.29
CA SER A 210 -26.50 -0.60 -4.60
C SER A 210 -26.44 -1.85 -5.46
N ALA A 211 -25.25 -2.40 -5.69
CA ALA A 211 -25.03 -3.61 -6.46
C ALA A 211 -24.30 -4.67 -5.61
N PHE A 212 -24.99 -5.75 -5.23
CA PHE A 212 -24.44 -6.81 -4.40
C PHE A 212 -24.46 -8.17 -5.12
N GLY A 213 -23.30 -8.83 -5.19
CA GLY A 213 -23.14 -10.20 -5.71
C GLY A 213 -22.14 -10.29 -6.88
N TYR A 214 -22.55 -10.81 -8.03
CA TYR A 214 -21.65 -11.04 -9.18
C TYR A 214 -22.15 -10.42 -10.49
N ILE A 215 -21.35 -9.58 -11.13
CA ILE A 215 -21.64 -8.97 -12.45
C ILE A 215 -23.00 -8.28 -12.47
N ASN A 216 -23.34 -7.51 -11.44
CA ASN A 216 -24.54 -6.67 -11.49
C ASN A 216 -24.20 -5.28 -12.01
N LYS A 217 -25.16 -4.63 -12.68
CA LYS A 217 -25.06 -3.24 -13.10
C LYS A 217 -26.29 -2.46 -12.65
N VAL A 218 -26.11 -1.40 -11.89
CA VAL A 218 -27.21 -0.59 -11.36
C VAL A 218 -26.97 0.87 -11.73
N SER A 219 -27.67 1.35 -12.74
CA SER A 219 -27.60 2.75 -13.20
C SER A 219 -28.82 3.58 -12.78
N GLY A 220 -29.90 2.93 -12.32
CA GLY A 220 -31.05 3.61 -11.76
C GLY A 220 -30.72 4.29 -10.44
N ALA A 221 -31.19 5.54 -10.26
CA ALA A 221 -31.06 6.24 -8.99
C ALA A 221 -31.89 5.53 -7.90
N ASN A 222 -31.40 5.53 -6.66
CA ASN A 222 -32.02 4.87 -5.49
C ASN A 222 -32.43 3.42 -5.73
N SER A 223 -31.68 2.71 -6.58
CA SER A 223 -32.02 1.37 -7.03
C SER A 223 -31.05 0.33 -6.51
N SER A 224 -31.49 -0.93 -6.42
CA SER A 224 -30.69 -1.97 -5.81
C SER A 224 -30.77 -3.32 -6.53
N VAL A 225 -29.64 -4.01 -6.57
CA VAL A 225 -29.56 -5.42 -6.98
C VAL A 225 -28.90 -6.22 -5.90
N LEU A 226 -29.55 -7.32 -5.54
CA LEU A 226 -28.99 -8.37 -4.70
C LEU A 226 -29.08 -9.69 -5.46
N GLY A 227 -27.97 -10.14 -6.05
CA GLY A 227 -28.03 -11.25 -6.97
C GLY A 227 -26.84 -11.41 -7.90
N ASN A 228 -27.08 -12.03 -9.05
CA ASN A 228 -26.05 -12.26 -10.05
C ASN A 228 -26.56 -11.86 -11.43
N GLN A 229 -25.73 -11.15 -12.21
CA GLN A 229 -25.94 -10.92 -13.63
C GLN A 229 -27.27 -10.23 -13.98
N TYR A 230 -27.69 -9.27 -13.15
CA TYR A 230 -28.81 -8.38 -13.43
C TYR A 230 -28.36 -6.96 -13.79
N GLU A 231 -29.14 -6.29 -14.64
CA GLU A 231 -29.05 -4.85 -14.85
C GLU A 231 -30.34 -4.15 -14.37
N VAL A 232 -30.21 -3.08 -13.60
CA VAL A 232 -31.34 -2.23 -13.18
C VAL A 232 -31.06 -0.80 -13.62
N THR A 233 -31.86 -0.30 -14.55
CA THR A 233 -31.75 1.05 -15.11
C THR A 233 -32.90 1.97 -14.69
N GLY A 234 -34.05 1.40 -14.31
CA GLY A 234 -35.17 2.16 -13.76
C GLY A 234 -34.84 2.76 -12.40
N ASN A 235 -35.34 3.97 -12.12
CA ASN A 235 -35.14 4.64 -10.84
C ASN A 235 -36.03 4.04 -9.74
N SER A 236 -35.58 4.13 -8.49
CA SER A 236 -36.29 3.63 -7.30
C SER A 236 -36.73 2.16 -7.45
N SER A 237 -35.87 1.34 -8.06
CA SER A 237 -36.22 0.00 -8.54
C SER A 237 -35.26 -1.06 -8.02
N GLY A 238 -35.58 -2.33 -8.24
CA GLY A 238 -34.63 -3.38 -7.87
C GLY A 238 -34.83 -4.74 -8.49
N ALA A 239 -33.83 -5.59 -8.26
CA ALA A 239 -33.86 -6.99 -8.64
C ALA A 239 -33.20 -7.86 -7.56
N PHE A 240 -33.87 -8.95 -7.20
CA PHE A 240 -33.35 -10.00 -6.33
C PHE A 240 -33.35 -11.34 -7.07
N GLY A 241 -32.19 -11.96 -7.25
CA GLY A 241 -32.07 -13.30 -7.86
C GLY A 241 -30.96 -13.43 -8.90
N VAL A 242 -31.16 -14.29 -9.90
CA VAL A 242 -30.16 -14.58 -10.94
C VAL A 242 -30.68 -14.23 -12.33
N GLY A 243 -29.96 -13.33 -13.00
CA GLY A 243 -30.12 -13.01 -14.42
C GLY A 243 -29.18 -13.85 -15.29
N PHE A 244 -28.59 -13.21 -16.30
CA PHE A 244 -27.68 -13.84 -17.25
C PHE A 244 -26.86 -12.78 -17.96
N TRP A 245 -25.54 -12.96 -17.94
CA TRP A 245 -24.59 -12.12 -18.65
C TRP A 245 -24.11 -12.84 -19.91
N ASN A 246 -24.38 -12.24 -21.07
CA ASN A 246 -23.91 -12.72 -22.36
C ASN A 246 -22.89 -11.73 -22.94
N VAL A 247 -21.60 -12.06 -22.79
CA VAL A 247 -20.45 -11.39 -23.44
C VAL A 247 -20.63 -9.87 -23.61
N GLY A 248 -20.78 -9.14 -22.50
CA GLY A 248 -20.90 -7.68 -22.52
C GLY A 248 -22.32 -7.13 -22.31
N ASN A 249 -23.34 -7.98 -22.31
CA ASN A 249 -24.73 -7.54 -22.12
C ASN A 249 -25.48 -8.38 -21.07
N HIS A 250 -26.22 -7.70 -20.20
CA HIS A 250 -27.22 -8.30 -19.33
C HIS A 250 -28.48 -8.62 -20.14
N LEU A 251 -28.94 -9.88 -20.14
CA LEU A 251 -30.18 -10.24 -20.84
C LEU A 251 -31.43 -9.86 -20.04
N TYR A 252 -31.32 -9.86 -18.72
CA TYR A 252 -32.41 -9.64 -17.81
C TYR A 252 -32.24 -8.29 -17.13
N LYS A 253 -33.20 -7.40 -17.39
CA LYS A 253 -33.13 -6.00 -17.00
C LYS A 253 -34.41 -5.56 -16.32
N ASN A 254 -34.29 -4.70 -15.33
CA ASN A 254 -35.40 -3.90 -14.83
C ASN A 254 -35.20 -2.45 -15.28
N GLU A 255 -35.95 -2.05 -16.30
CA GLU A 255 -35.91 -0.72 -16.91
C GLU A 255 -37.09 0.16 -16.48
N GLY A 256 -38.07 -0.42 -15.76
CA GLY A 256 -39.23 0.31 -15.24
C GLY A 256 -38.88 1.09 -13.99
N ASN A 257 -39.41 2.31 -13.84
CA ASN A 257 -39.27 3.06 -12.59
C ASN A 257 -40.19 2.49 -11.51
N ASN A 258 -39.82 2.65 -10.24
CA ASN A 258 -40.56 2.15 -9.08
C ASN A 258 -40.90 0.65 -9.19
N SER A 259 -40.07 -0.12 -9.87
CA SER A 259 -40.39 -1.50 -10.25
C SER A 259 -39.45 -2.50 -9.58
N TYR A 260 -39.94 -3.67 -9.21
CA TYR A 260 -39.18 -4.64 -8.44
C TYR A 260 -39.37 -6.06 -8.96
N MET A 261 -38.27 -6.79 -9.08
CA MET A 261 -38.29 -8.20 -9.50
C MET A 261 -37.71 -9.08 -8.42
N ILE A 262 -38.44 -10.13 -8.04
CA ILE A 262 -37.96 -11.18 -7.13
C ILE A 262 -38.03 -12.52 -7.86
N GLY A 263 -36.85 -13.14 -8.01
CA GLY A 263 -36.62 -14.43 -8.64
C GLY A 263 -35.71 -14.34 -9.86
N ASN A 264 -35.63 -15.43 -10.63
CA ASN A 264 -34.61 -15.62 -11.66
C ASN A 264 -35.15 -15.30 -13.04
N LYS A 265 -34.29 -14.74 -13.90
CA LYS A 265 -34.57 -14.52 -15.32
C LYS A 265 -35.81 -13.66 -15.57
N ASN A 266 -36.07 -12.68 -14.71
CA ASN A 266 -37.20 -11.76 -14.86
C ASN A 266 -36.80 -10.50 -15.63
N LYS A 267 -37.75 -9.85 -16.30
CA LYS A 267 -37.52 -8.63 -17.06
C LYS A 267 -38.70 -7.67 -16.95
N ILE A 268 -38.40 -6.39 -16.80
CA ILE A 268 -39.37 -5.29 -16.90
C ILE A 268 -38.84 -4.31 -17.94
N ALA A 269 -39.58 -4.14 -19.03
CA ALA A 269 -39.20 -3.28 -20.14
C ALA A 269 -39.30 -1.79 -19.78
N SER A 270 -38.54 -0.97 -20.52
CA SER A 270 -38.60 0.49 -20.37
C SER A 270 -40.02 1.02 -20.61
N GLY A 271 -40.39 2.04 -19.84
CA GLY A 271 -41.72 2.65 -19.89
C GLY A 271 -42.80 1.86 -19.15
N SER A 272 -42.45 0.76 -18.48
CA SER A 272 -43.37 -0.05 -17.65
C SER A 272 -43.09 0.19 -16.17
N ASN A 273 -43.72 1.21 -15.57
CA ASN A 273 -43.44 1.65 -14.21
C ASN A 273 -44.40 1.04 -13.18
N ASP A 274 -44.02 1.17 -11.91
CA ASP A 274 -44.82 0.75 -10.75
C ASP A 274 -45.16 -0.75 -10.76
N ASN A 275 -44.29 -1.58 -11.32
CA ASN A 275 -44.56 -3.01 -11.50
C ASN A 275 -43.80 -3.88 -10.51
N PHE A 276 -44.42 -4.98 -10.09
CA PHE A 276 -43.81 -6.00 -9.27
C PHE A 276 -43.81 -7.34 -10.00
N ILE A 277 -42.74 -8.11 -9.86
CA ILE A 277 -42.68 -9.51 -10.30
C ILE A 277 -42.26 -10.38 -9.11
N LEU A 278 -43.04 -11.43 -8.84
CA LEU A 278 -42.63 -12.54 -7.99
C LEU A 278 -42.71 -13.85 -8.77
N GLY A 279 -41.56 -14.42 -9.12
CA GLY A 279 -41.50 -15.66 -9.89
C GLY A 279 -40.21 -15.83 -10.67
N ASN A 280 -40.17 -16.80 -11.57
CA ASN A 280 -39.04 -17.02 -12.46
C ASN A 280 -39.48 -16.96 -13.92
N ASN A 281 -38.64 -16.39 -14.78
CA ASN A 281 -38.89 -16.31 -16.22
C ASN A 281 -40.18 -15.54 -16.56
N VAL A 282 -40.42 -14.44 -15.85
CA VAL A 282 -41.56 -13.53 -16.07
C VAL A 282 -41.07 -12.27 -16.78
N GLU A 283 -41.77 -11.86 -17.84
CA GLU A 283 -41.49 -10.63 -18.59
C GLU A 283 -42.70 -9.71 -18.57
N ILE A 284 -42.49 -8.47 -18.10
CA ILE A 284 -43.44 -7.37 -18.24
C ILE A 284 -43.01 -6.55 -19.46
N GLY A 285 -43.83 -6.60 -20.50
CA GLY A 285 -43.64 -5.85 -21.74
C GLY A 285 -43.87 -4.34 -21.56
N ALA A 286 -43.48 -3.56 -22.58
CA ALA A 286 -43.57 -2.10 -22.57
C ALA A 286 -45.02 -1.60 -22.36
N GLY A 287 -45.17 -0.53 -21.61
CA GLY A 287 -46.44 0.16 -21.38
C GLY A 287 -47.33 -0.43 -20.28
N VAL A 288 -47.01 -1.63 -19.77
CA VAL A 288 -47.71 -2.20 -18.60
C VAL A 288 -47.38 -1.39 -17.36
N GLN A 289 -48.39 -0.97 -16.60
CA GLN A 289 -48.23 -0.22 -15.36
C GLN A 289 -48.95 -0.91 -14.21
N LYS A 290 -48.43 -0.78 -12.99
CA LYS A 290 -49.13 -1.18 -11.76
C LYS A 290 -49.54 -2.66 -11.73
N SER A 291 -48.77 -3.54 -12.36
CA SER A 291 -48.99 -5.00 -12.31
C SER A 291 -48.20 -5.66 -11.18
N VAL A 292 -48.66 -6.83 -10.73
CA VAL A 292 -48.04 -7.67 -9.70
C VAL A 292 -47.93 -9.10 -10.20
#